data_AF-A0A6I5X9B6-F1
#
_entry.id   AF-A0A6I5X9B6-F1
#
_cell.length_a   1.000
_cell.length_b   1.000
_cell.length_c   1.000
_cell.angle_alpha   90.00
_cell.angle_beta   90.00
_cell.angle_gamma   90.00
#
_symmetry.space_group_name_H-M   'P 1'
#
loop_
_entity.id
_entity.type
_entity.pdbx_description
1 polymer ?
#
loop_
_entity_poly.entity_id
_entity_poly.type
_entity_poly.pdbx_seq_one_letter_code
_entity_poly.pdbx_strand_id
1 'polypeptide(L)'
;MLAAGWVVLAAVFVDELLAAAAAAVWGHWAGGAMLATAMVVLVIAVWWSFASPKAPLGGPVVRPVTKVLVFGLASVGLWVADHQGWAVGLAAFSVVVNALAQLPAVRALTADETTPTAH
;
A
#
# COMPACT_ATOMS: atom_id res chain seq x y z
N MET A 1 -8.38 20.05 -10.55
CA MET A 1 -8.49 19.32 -9.27
C MET A 1 -8.73 17.82 -9.47
N LEU A 2 -9.67 17.40 -10.31
CA LEU A 2 -9.94 15.97 -10.62
C LEU A 2 -8.69 15.21 -11.12
N ALA A 3 -7.96 15.76 -12.10
CA ALA A 3 -6.73 15.13 -12.60
C ALA A 3 -5.66 14.91 -11.51
N ALA A 4 -5.50 15.87 -10.59
CA ALA A 4 -4.56 15.73 -9.48
C ALA A 4 -4.99 14.63 -8.48
N GLY A 5 -6.29 14.48 -8.22
CA GLY A 5 -6.79 13.41 -7.36
C GLY A 5 -6.56 12.02 -7.95
N TRP A 6 -6.77 11.84 -9.26
CA TRP A 6 -6.44 10.59 -9.95
C TRP A 6 -4.94 10.28 -9.94
N VAL A 7 -4.08 11.29 -10.07
CA VAL A 7 -2.63 11.12 -9.92
C VAL A 7 -2.27 10.64 -8.51
N VAL A 8 -2.91 11.18 -7.47
CA VAL A 8 -2.70 10.71 -6.09
C VAL A 8 -3.16 9.26 -5.93
N LEU A 9 -4.33 8.88 -6.48
CA LEU A 9 -4.81 7.50 -6.42
C LEU A 9 -3.87 6.53 -7.17
N ALA A 10 -3.38 6.94 -8.34
CA ALA A 10 -2.37 6.17 -9.07
C ALA A 10 -1.07 6.04 -8.25
N ALA A 11 -0.64 7.10 -7.57
CA ALA A 11 0.52 7.05 -6.68
C ALA A 11 0.31 6.12 -5.49
N VAL A 12 -0.89 6.09 -4.89
CA VAL A 12 -1.24 5.12 -3.83
C VAL A 12 -1.12 3.70 -4.36
N PHE A 13 -1.62 3.43 -5.57
CA PHE A 13 -1.48 2.11 -6.17
C PHE A 13 -0.01 1.74 -6.44
N VAL A 14 0.80 2.68 -6.92
CA VAL A 14 2.25 2.47 -7.08
C VAL A 14 2.91 2.17 -5.72
N ASP A 15 2.50 2.86 -4.66
CA ASP A 15 2.97 2.61 -3.29
C ASP A 15 2.68 1.16 -2.86
N GLU A 16 1.47 0.66 -3.14
CA GLU A 16 1.08 -0.74 -2.87
C GLU A 16 1.99 -1.74 -3.61
N LEU A 17 2.28 -1.49 -4.88
CA LEU A 17 3.18 -2.32 -5.68
C LEU A 17 4.62 -2.27 -5.15
N LEU A 18 5.09 -1.10 -4.72
CA LEU A 18 6.42 -0.94 -4.13
C LEU A 18 6.52 -1.70 -2.80
N ALA A 19 5.48 -1.72 -1.98
CA ALA A 19 5.46 -2.52 -0.75
C ALA A 19 5.55 -4.02 -1.04
N ALA A 20 4.83 -4.52 -2.05
CA ALA A 20 4.94 -5.92 -2.48
C ALA A 20 6.34 -6.24 -3.03
N ALA A 21 6.92 -5.36 -3.84
CA ALA A 21 8.28 -5.50 -4.35
C ALA A 21 9.34 -5.49 -3.22
N ALA A 22 9.20 -4.59 -2.25
CA ALA A 22 10.06 -4.51 -1.08
C ALA A 22 10.01 -5.80 -0.24
N ALA A 23 8.81 -6.36 -0.04
CA ALA A 23 8.64 -7.64 0.62
C ALA A 23 9.29 -8.80 -0.18
N ALA A 24 9.24 -8.75 -1.51
CA ALA A 24 9.93 -9.71 -2.37
C ALA A 24 11.46 -9.60 -2.25
N VAL A 25 12.01 -8.38 -2.23
CA VAL A 25 13.45 -8.12 -2.04
C VAL A 25 13.91 -8.69 -0.70
N TRP A 26 13.18 -8.38 0.38
CA TRP A 26 13.49 -8.95 1.69
C TRP A 26 13.36 -10.47 1.70
N GLY A 27 12.29 -11.03 1.11
CA GLY A 27 12.09 -12.48 1.06
C GLY A 27 13.19 -13.20 0.28
N HIS A 28 13.68 -12.60 -0.82
CA HIS A 28 14.81 -13.12 -1.57
C HIS A 28 16.09 -13.10 -0.74
N TRP A 29 16.37 -11.99 -0.06
CA TRP A 29 17.52 -11.84 0.83
C TRP A 29 17.48 -12.86 1.99
N ALA A 30 16.30 -13.10 2.58
CA ALA A 30 16.15 -13.97 3.75
C ALA A 30 16.13 -15.47 3.42
N GLY A 31 15.62 -15.86 2.24
CA GLY A 31 15.35 -17.28 1.95
C GLY A 31 15.22 -17.63 0.47
N GLY A 32 15.66 -16.76 -0.44
CA GLY A 32 15.65 -17.00 -1.89
C GLY A 32 14.28 -16.83 -2.57
N ALA A 33 14.20 -17.28 -3.82
CA ALA A 33 13.07 -16.97 -4.72
C ALA A 33 11.70 -17.50 -4.25
N MET A 34 11.67 -18.64 -3.55
CA MET A 34 10.42 -19.21 -3.03
C MET A 34 9.83 -18.30 -1.94
N LEU A 35 10.65 -17.85 -1.00
CA LEU A 35 10.20 -16.92 0.04
C LEU A 35 9.84 -15.55 -0.54
N ALA A 36 10.60 -15.05 -1.51
CA ALA A 36 10.26 -13.82 -2.23
C ALA A 36 8.85 -13.87 -2.82
N THR A 37 8.54 -14.95 -3.53
CA THR A 37 7.21 -15.18 -4.12
C THR A 37 6.13 -15.30 -3.05
N ALA A 38 6.40 -16.07 -1.99
CA ALA A 38 5.46 -16.24 -0.88
C ALA A 38 5.15 -14.90 -0.19
N MET A 39 6.14 -14.03 -0.02
CA MET A 39 5.97 -12.70 0.57
C MET A 39 5.12 -11.78 -0.29
N VAL A 40 5.26 -11.81 -1.62
CA VAL A 40 4.38 -11.06 -2.53
C VAL A 40 2.93 -11.52 -2.38
N VAL A 41 2.70 -12.84 -2.41
CA VAL A 41 1.36 -13.42 -2.22
C VAL A 41 0.78 -13.03 -0.86
N LEU A 42 1.60 -13.07 0.19
CA LEU A 42 1.18 -12.67 1.54
C LEU A 42 0.77 -11.20 1.60
N VAL A 43 1.57 -10.29 1.03
CA VAL A 43 1.23 -8.85 1.01
C VAL A 43 -0.09 -8.62 0.27
N ILE A 44 -0.28 -9.25 -0.90
CA ILE A 44 -1.52 -9.14 -1.67
C ILE A 44 -2.71 -9.67 -0.86
N ALA A 45 -2.56 -10.84 -0.21
CA ALA A 45 -3.61 -11.43 0.60
C ALA A 45 -3.98 -10.54 1.79
N VAL A 46 -2.99 -10.04 2.55
CA VAL A 46 -3.21 -9.11 3.66
C VAL A 46 -3.88 -7.83 3.17
N TRP A 47 -3.44 -7.29 2.04
CA TRP A 47 -4.02 -6.07 1.48
C TRP A 47 -5.47 -6.26 1.10
N TRP A 48 -5.76 -7.34 0.36
CA TRP A 48 -7.12 -7.72 -0.03
C TRP A 48 -8.02 -7.94 1.18
N SER A 49 -7.54 -8.64 2.21
CA SER A 49 -8.33 -8.98 3.39
C SER A 49 -8.64 -7.79 4.30
N PHE A 50 -7.70 -6.85 4.46
CA PHE A 50 -7.77 -5.85 5.53
C PHE A 50 -7.66 -4.38 5.07
N ALA A 51 -6.90 -4.09 4.02
CA ALA A 51 -6.54 -2.70 3.65
C ALA A 51 -7.37 -2.13 2.49
N SER A 52 -7.79 -2.98 1.55
CA SER A 52 -8.57 -2.61 0.37
C SER A 52 -9.89 -1.89 0.73
N PRO A 53 -10.39 -0.96 -0.11
CA PRO A 53 -11.72 -0.35 0.06
C PRO A 53 -12.86 -1.37 0.15
N LYS A 54 -12.70 -2.54 -0.48
CA LYS A 54 -13.65 -3.65 -0.47
C LYS A 54 -13.18 -4.82 0.42
N ALA A 55 -12.21 -4.57 1.30
CA ALA A 55 -11.65 -5.57 2.20
C ALA A 55 -12.74 -6.16 3.12
N PRO A 56 -12.91 -7.49 3.16
CA PRO A 56 -13.96 -8.14 3.96
C PRO A 56 -13.75 -7.96 5.46
N LEU A 57 -12.50 -7.81 5.91
CA LEU A 57 -12.12 -7.61 7.31
C LEU A 57 -11.65 -6.17 7.58
N GLY A 58 -11.88 -5.27 6.63
CA GLY A 58 -11.49 -3.86 6.76
C GLY A 58 -12.46 -3.08 7.66
N GLY A 59 -11.91 -2.10 8.38
CA GLY A 59 -12.68 -1.17 9.21
C GLY A 59 -11.96 0.17 9.39
N PRO A 60 -12.59 1.15 10.05
CA PRO A 60 -12.02 2.50 10.21
C PRO A 60 -10.69 2.52 10.97
N VAL A 61 -10.44 1.51 11.81
CA VAL A 61 -9.18 1.34 12.55
C VAL A 61 -8.29 0.28 11.90
N VAL A 62 -8.85 -0.85 11.48
CA VAL A 62 -8.06 -1.97 10.92
C VAL A 62 -7.32 -1.55 9.66
N ARG A 63 -7.98 -0.83 8.74
CA ARG A 63 -7.36 -0.38 7.48
C ARG A 63 -6.10 0.47 7.70
N PRO A 64 -6.15 1.59 8.45
CA PRO A 64 -4.94 2.39 8.65
C PRO A 64 -3.85 1.63 9.41
N VAL A 65 -4.20 0.80 10.39
CA VAL A 65 -3.22 -0.02 11.11
C VAL A 65 -2.53 -1.02 10.17
N THR A 66 -3.29 -1.74 9.34
CA THR A 66 -2.72 -2.66 8.35
C THR A 66 -1.78 -1.93 7.40
N LYS A 67 -2.15 -0.74 6.91
CA LYS A 67 -1.27 0.05 6.03
C LYS A 67 0.05 0.39 6.71
N VAL A 68 0.00 0.91 7.94
CA VAL A 68 1.21 1.24 8.72
C VAL A 68 2.08 0.00 8.91
N LEU A 69 1.48 -1.15 9.22
CA LEU A 69 2.22 -2.41 9.37
C LEU A 69 2.85 -2.87 8.05
N VAL A 70 2.10 -2.87 6.95
CA VAL A 70 2.60 -3.33 5.64
C VAL A 70 3.74 -2.43 5.15
N PHE A 71 3.55 -1.11 5.13
CA PHE A 71 4.58 -0.19 4.68
C PHE A 71 5.77 -0.13 5.65
N GLY A 72 5.51 -0.14 6.96
CA GLY A 72 6.54 -0.15 7.98
C GLY A 72 7.42 -1.39 7.90
N LEU A 73 6.82 -2.57 7.79
CA LEU A 73 7.55 -3.83 7.64
C LEU A 73 8.27 -3.92 6.30
N ALA A 74 7.69 -3.40 5.22
CA ALA A 74 8.35 -3.32 3.92
C ALA A 74 9.61 -2.44 3.97
N SER A 75 9.52 -1.25 4.58
CA SER A 75 10.67 -0.37 4.79
C SER A 75 11.72 -0.99 5.71
N VAL A 76 11.32 -1.62 6.82
CA VAL A 76 12.25 -2.34 7.71
C VAL A 76 12.92 -3.50 6.97
N GLY A 77 12.16 -4.25 6.16
CA GLY A 77 12.69 -5.34 5.34
C GLY A 77 13.77 -4.87 4.37
N LEU A 78 13.53 -3.75 3.68
CA LEU A 78 14.54 -3.12 2.82
C LEU A 78 15.77 -2.68 3.60
N TRP A 79 15.58 -2.10 4.79
CA TRP A 79 16.69 -1.64 5.63
C TRP A 79 17.58 -2.81 6.06
N VAL A 80 16.97 -3.91 6.51
CA VAL A 80 17.67 -5.12 6.95
C VAL A 80 18.36 -5.83 5.77
N ALA A 81 17.78 -5.74 4.57
CA ALA A 81 18.37 -6.24 3.33
C ALA A 81 19.44 -5.31 2.71
N ASP A 82 19.98 -4.34 3.47
CA ASP A 82 21.03 -3.39 3.06
C ASP A 82 20.61 -2.39 1.95
N HIS A 83 19.31 -2.14 1.80
CA HIS A 83 18.76 -1.15 0.87
C HIS A 83 18.25 0.09 1.62
N GLN A 84 19.07 0.71 2.48
CA GLN A 84 18.65 1.80 3.38
C GLN A 84 18.05 3.00 2.63
N GLY A 85 18.64 3.40 1.51
CA GLY A 85 18.12 4.51 0.69
C GLY A 85 16.72 4.23 0.17
N TRP A 86 16.45 2.99 -0.25
CA TRP A 86 15.11 2.58 -0.70
C TRP A 86 14.13 2.45 0.46
N ALA A 87 14.59 1.99 1.63
CA ALA A 87 13.78 1.92 2.84
C ALA A 87 13.23 3.29 3.25
N VAL A 88 14.11 4.30 3.31
CA VAL A 88 13.76 5.69 3.63
C VAL A 88 12.89 6.28 2.52
N GLY A 89 13.25 6.05 1.26
CA GLY A 89 12.47 6.51 0.10
C GLY A 89 11.03 5.99 0.11
N LEU A 90 10.86 4.67 0.33
CA LEU A 90 9.54 4.05 0.47
C LEU A 90 8.78 4.65 1.64
N ALA A 91 9.38 4.72 2.84
CA ALA A 91 8.69 5.26 4.02
C ALA A 91 8.21 6.70 3.81
N ALA A 92 9.08 7.56 3.26
CA ALA A 92 8.74 8.96 2.97
C ALA A 92 7.67 9.06 1.89
N PHE A 93 7.79 8.30 0.80
CA PHE A 93 6.81 8.26 -0.28
C PHE A 93 5.45 7.80 0.24
N SER A 94 5.39 6.70 1.00
CA SER A 94 4.14 6.17 1.55
C SER A 94 3.46 7.17 2.49
N VAL A 95 4.21 7.83 3.38
CA VAL A 95 3.67 8.87 4.27
C VAL A 95 3.07 10.02 3.47
N VAL A 96 3.80 10.56 2.50
CA VAL A 96 3.35 11.71 1.70
C VAL A 96 2.13 11.35 0.88
N VAL A 97 2.17 10.26 0.13
CA VAL A 97 1.09 9.86 -0.79
C VAL A 97 -0.17 9.46 -0.02
N ASN A 98 -0.05 8.71 1.07
CA ASN A 98 -1.22 8.36 1.89
C ASN A 98 -1.79 9.58 2.63
N ALA A 99 -0.97 10.57 3.01
CA ALA A 99 -1.47 11.83 3.57
C ALA A 99 -2.25 12.63 2.51
N LEU A 100 -1.73 12.74 1.28
CA LEU A 100 -2.42 13.38 0.17
C LEU A 100 -3.75 12.68 -0.17
N ALA A 101 -3.80 11.35 -0.05
CA ALA A 101 -5.02 10.57 -0.28
C ALA A 101 -6.13 10.86 0.74
N GLN A 102 -5.81 11.44 1.90
CA GLN A 102 -6.82 11.84 2.89
C GLN A 102 -7.48 13.18 2.59
N LEU A 103 -6.98 13.94 1.62
CA LEU A 103 -7.57 15.23 1.26
C LEU A 103 -9.03 15.03 0.79
N PRO A 104 -9.98 15.90 1.21
CA PRO A 104 -11.40 15.73 0.89
C PRO A 104 -11.68 15.58 -0.61
N ALA A 105 -10.96 16.35 -1.44
CA ALA A 105 -11.07 16.30 -2.90
C ALA A 105 -10.68 14.94 -3.51
N VAL A 106 -9.74 14.21 -2.90
CA VAL A 106 -9.33 12.88 -3.35
C VAL A 106 -10.30 11.82 -2.83
N ARG A 107 -10.71 11.93 -1.56
CA ARG A 107 -11.68 11.01 -0.95
C ARG A 107 -13.02 11.03 -1.68
N ALA A 108 -13.47 12.18 -2.17
CA ALA A 108 -14.69 12.31 -2.95
C ALA A 108 -14.68 11.42 -4.20
N LEU A 109 -13.55 11.32 -4.90
CA LEU A 109 -13.40 10.47 -6.10
C LEU A 109 -13.66 8.98 -5.82
N THR A 110 -13.33 8.52 -4.62
CA THR A 110 -13.54 7.12 -4.21
C THR A 110 -14.95 6.85 -3.68
N ALA A 111 -15.69 7.90 -3.30
CA ALA A 111 -17.04 7.79 -2.78
C ALA A 111 -18.09 7.70 -3.90
N ASP A 112 -17.90 8.49 -4.98
CA ASP A 112 -18.84 8.54 -6.11
C ASP A 112 -18.98 7.19 -6.83
N GLU A 113 -17.94 6.35 -6.83
CA GLU A 113 -17.94 5.02 -7.44
C GLU A 113 -18.86 4.00 -6.72
N THR A 114 -19.31 4.30 -5.50
CA THR A 114 -20.15 3.39 -4.69
C THR A 114 -21.65 3.70 -4.74
N THR A 115 -22.07 4.76 -5.46
CA THR A 115 -23.50 5.07 -5.64
C THR A 115 -24.04 4.26 -6.83
N PRO A 116 -25.01 3.33 -6.64
CA PRO A 116 -25.67 2.68 -7.76
C PRO A 116 -26.38 3.74 -8.61
N THR A 117 -26.04 3.84 -9.90
CA THR A 117 -26.85 4.60 -10.85
C THR A 117 -28.21 3.91 -10.94
N ALA A 118 -29.20 4.45 -10.25
CA ALA A 118 -30.60 4.11 -10.47
C ALA A 118 -30.95 4.55 -11.90
N HIS A 119 -30.93 3.59 -12.83
CA HIS A 119 -31.58 3.68 -14.13
C HIS A 119 -32.84 2.82 -14.10
#